data_AF-A0A482WT24-F1
#
_entry.id   AF-A0A482WT24-F1
#
_cell.length_a   1.000
_cell.length_b   1.000
_cell.length_c   1.000
_cell.angle_alpha   90.00
_cell.angle_beta   90.00
_cell.angle_gamma   90.00
#
_symmetry.space_group_name_H-M   'P 1'
#
loop_
_entity.id
_entity.type
_entity.pdbx_description
1 polymer ?
#
loop_
_entity_poly.entity_id
_entity_poly.type
_entity_poly.pdbx_seq_one_letter_code
_entity_poly.pdbx_strand_id
1 'polypeptide(L)'
;MPENTPAPTPSRANYGFALYLGSWTAFGLYLIWSFVPESFLHNLGLTYWPQKYWAVAIPVHLLITLGLFAFCIYPAINMTLVPPMDDMRILTDKYSFEPTPVEKCRRGGIPEVSDIPMSEVCKRLYSKRKEI
;
A
#
# COMPACT_ATOMS: atom_id res chain seq x y z
N MET A 1 -9.60 15.95 16.20
CA MET A 1 -10.59 14.97 15.74
C MET A 1 -9.93 13.60 15.67
N PRO A 2 -10.19 12.70 16.64
CA PRO A 2 -9.55 11.37 16.72
C PRO A 2 -10.10 10.36 15.71
N GLU A 3 -11.15 10.70 14.95
CA GLU A 3 -11.81 9.82 13.98
C GLU A 3 -10.92 9.37 12.81
N ASN A 4 -9.97 10.22 12.39
CA ASN A 4 -9.04 9.94 11.28
C ASN A 4 -7.71 9.33 11.74
N THR A 5 -7.48 9.19 13.05
CA THR A 5 -6.25 8.58 13.57
C THR A 5 -6.29 7.08 13.33
N PRO A 6 -5.27 6.41 12.74
CA PRO A 6 -5.24 4.96 12.53
C PRO A 6 -5.15 4.12 13.84
N ALA A 7 -5.25 4.77 14.99
CA ALA A 7 -5.16 4.15 16.30
C ALA A 7 -6.26 3.08 16.50
N PRO A 8 -5.94 1.99 17.23
CA PRO A 8 -6.93 0.98 17.58
C PRO A 8 -7.94 1.58 18.56
N THR A 9 -9.18 1.79 18.09
CA THR A 9 -10.29 2.26 18.92
C THR A 9 -11.29 1.13 19.15
N PRO A 10 -12.00 1.12 20.30
CA PRO A 10 -13.03 0.11 20.56
C PRO A 10 -14.11 0.04 19.47
N SER A 11 -14.47 1.20 18.89
CA SER A 11 -15.43 1.27 17.78
C SER A 11 -14.94 0.52 16.53
N ARG A 12 -13.65 0.66 16.15
CA ARG A 12 -13.07 -0.09 15.02
C ARG A 12 -12.98 -1.59 15.28
N ALA A 13 -12.71 -1.98 16.53
CA ALA A 13 -12.70 -3.39 16.91
C ALA A 13 -14.09 -4.04 16.70
N ASN A 14 -15.17 -3.33 17.03
CA ASN A 14 -16.54 -3.83 16.81
C ASN A 14 -16.86 -4.07 15.33
N TYR A 15 -16.47 -3.14 14.44
CA TYR A 15 -16.67 -3.33 12.99
C TYR A 15 -15.84 -4.49 12.45
N GLY A 16 -14.57 -4.60 12.87
CA GLY A 16 -13.72 -5.72 12.48
C GLY A 16 -14.28 -7.06 12.92
N PHE A 17 -14.82 -7.14 14.15
CA PHE A 17 -15.46 -8.34 14.67
C PHE A 17 -16.74 -8.71 13.91
N ALA A 18 -17.61 -7.73 13.62
CA ALA A 18 -18.81 -7.96 12.83
C ALA A 18 -18.46 -8.43 11.41
N LEU A 19 -17.47 -7.82 10.77
CA LEU A 19 -16.98 -8.22 9.46
C LEU A 19 -16.39 -9.63 9.47
N TYR A 20 -15.65 -10.00 10.52
CA TYR A 20 -15.09 -11.33 10.70
C TYR A 20 -16.19 -12.40 10.76
N LEU A 21 -17.19 -12.22 11.63
CA LEU A 21 -18.32 -13.14 11.76
C LEU A 21 -19.11 -13.25 10.45
N GLY A 22 -19.42 -12.10 9.83
CA GLY A 22 -20.11 -12.05 8.54
C GLY A 22 -19.35 -12.77 7.43
N SER A 23 -18.03 -12.55 7.34
CA SER A 23 -17.17 -13.16 6.32
C SER A 23 -17.09 -14.68 6.49
N TRP A 24 -16.90 -15.18 7.71
CA TRP A 24 -16.89 -16.63 7.98
C TRP A 24 -18.22 -17.29 7.68
N THR A 25 -19.32 -16.63 8.03
CA THR A 25 -20.67 -17.13 7.77
C THR A 25 -20.95 -17.18 6.27
N ALA A 26 -20.67 -16.09 5.55
CA ALA A 26 -20.82 -16.02 4.10
C ALA A 26 -19.92 -17.04 3.38
N PHE A 27 -18.68 -17.21 3.85
CA PHE A 27 -17.76 -18.20 3.31
C PHE A 27 -18.28 -19.62 3.52
N GLY A 28 -18.77 -19.95 4.72
CA GLY A 28 -19.39 -21.24 5.01
C GLY A 28 -20.59 -21.53 4.10
N LEU A 29 -21.49 -20.56 3.95
CA LEU A 29 -22.64 -20.67 3.04
C LEU A 29 -22.21 -20.84 1.58
N TYR A 30 -21.17 -20.12 1.15
CA TYR A 30 -20.60 -20.25 -0.18
C TYR A 30 -20.00 -21.64 -0.42
N LEU A 31 -19.28 -22.22 0.54
CA LEU A 31 -18.75 -23.59 0.41
C LEU A 31 -19.87 -24.63 0.36
N ILE A 32 -20.87 -24.52 1.25
CA ILE A 32 -22.04 -25.41 1.24
C ILE A 32 -22.72 -25.35 -0.12
N TRP A 33 -23.02 -24.14 -0.61
CA TRP A 33 -23.59 -23.98 -1.94
C TRP A 33 -22.63 -24.52 -3.01
N SER A 34 -21.33 -24.27 -2.97
CA SER A 34 -20.41 -24.70 -4.03
C SER A 34 -20.27 -26.23 -4.12
N PHE A 35 -20.23 -26.94 -3.00
CA PHE A 35 -19.94 -28.38 -2.97
C PHE A 35 -21.18 -29.28 -2.95
N VAL A 36 -22.32 -28.78 -2.47
CA VAL A 36 -23.54 -29.58 -2.41
C VAL A 36 -24.13 -29.75 -3.83
N PRO A 37 -24.38 -30.99 -4.28
CA PRO A 37 -24.98 -31.26 -5.59
C PRO A 37 -26.37 -30.62 -5.73
N GLU A 38 -26.71 -30.21 -6.96
CA GLU A 38 -27.99 -29.58 -7.27
C GLU A 38 -29.20 -30.49 -6.99
N SER A 39 -29.05 -31.81 -7.16
CA SER A 39 -30.11 -32.78 -6.85
C SER A 39 -30.54 -32.72 -5.38
N PHE A 40 -29.59 -32.58 -4.46
CA PHE A 40 -29.89 -32.46 -3.03
C PHE A 40 -30.57 -31.13 -2.71
N LEU A 41 -30.12 -30.04 -3.35
CA LEU A 41 -30.75 -28.73 -3.21
C LEU A 41 -32.18 -28.73 -3.76
N HIS A 42 -32.41 -29.37 -4.91
CA HIS A 42 -33.75 -29.49 -5.49
C HIS A 42 -34.69 -30.25 -4.54
N ASN A 43 -34.23 -31.32 -3.91
CA ASN A 43 -35.02 -32.07 -2.91
C ASN A 43 -35.38 -31.23 -1.67
N LEU A 44 -34.58 -30.22 -1.34
CA LEU A 44 -34.87 -29.22 -0.29
C LEU A 44 -35.81 -28.10 -0.75
N GLY A 45 -36.30 -28.14 -2.00
CA GLY A 45 -37.15 -27.09 -2.59
C GLY A 45 -36.38 -25.88 -3.10
N LEU A 46 -35.05 -25.96 -3.15
CA LEU A 46 -34.15 -24.90 -3.56
C LEU A 46 -33.82 -25.00 -5.06
N THR A 47 -34.74 -24.56 -5.91
CA THR A 47 -34.67 -24.76 -7.37
C THR A 47 -34.05 -23.61 -8.16
N TYR A 48 -34.01 -22.39 -7.62
CA TYR A 48 -33.56 -21.19 -8.33
C TYR A 48 -32.24 -20.62 -7.76
N TRP A 49 -31.16 -21.38 -7.86
CA TRP A 49 -29.82 -20.92 -7.48
C TRP A 49 -29.00 -20.50 -8.70
N PRO A 50 -28.03 -19.59 -8.52
CA PRO A 50 -27.04 -19.33 -9.56
C PRO A 50 -26.31 -20.62 -9.95
N GLN A 51 -25.90 -20.70 -11.22
CA GLN A 51 -25.17 -21.83 -11.77
C GLN A 51 -23.85 -22.05 -10.99
N LYS A 52 -23.49 -23.31 -10.72
CA LYS A 52 -22.26 -23.67 -9.99
C LYS A 52 -20.98 -23.18 -10.66
N TYR A 53 -21.01 -22.90 -11.97
CA TYR A 53 -19.90 -22.26 -12.69
C TYR A 53 -19.42 -20.97 -11.99
N TRP A 54 -20.34 -20.19 -11.42
CA TRP A 54 -20.02 -18.96 -10.72
C TRP A 54 -19.19 -19.18 -9.45
N ALA A 55 -19.23 -20.38 -8.87
CA ALA A 55 -18.35 -20.72 -7.75
C ALA A 55 -16.88 -20.63 -8.16
N VAL A 56 -16.52 -21.00 -9.39
CA VAL A 56 -15.13 -20.87 -9.88
C VAL A 56 -14.89 -19.51 -10.53
N ALA A 57 -15.87 -19.01 -11.28
CA ALA A 57 -15.71 -17.76 -12.02
C ALA A 57 -15.46 -16.56 -11.09
N ILE A 58 -16.17 -16.46 -9.96
CA ILE A 58 -16.03 -15.33 -9.02
C ILE A 58 -14.60 -15.23 -8.46
N PRO A 59 -14.01 -16.29 -7.85
CA PRO A 59 -12.62 -16.25 -7.38
C PRO A 59 -11.61 -15.94 -8.48
N VAL A 60 -11.78 -16.52 -9.68
CA VAL A 60 -10.86 -16.29 -10.80
C VAL A 60 -10.90 -14.83 -11.25
N HIS A 61 -12.08 -14.25 -11.44
CA HIS A 61 -12.19 -12.84 -11.84
C HIS A 61 -11.68 -11.91 -10.74
N LEU A 62 -11.91 -12.24 -9.46
CA LEU A 62 -11.37 -11.47 -8.34
C LEU A 62 -9.85 -11.47 -8.36
N LEU A 63 -9.21 -12.63 -8.52
CA LEU A 63 -7.75 -12.76 -8.57
C LEU A 63 -7.16 -12.05 -9.78
N ILE A 64 -7.77 -12.17 -10.96
CA ILE A 64 -7.32 -11.46 -12.17
C ILE A 64 -7.44 -9.94 -11.96
N THR A 65 -8.57 -9.47 -11.45
CA THR A 65 -8.79 -8.04 -11.21
C THR A 65 -7.80 -7.50 -10.18
N LEU A 66 -7.57 -8.23 -9.08
CA LEU A 66 -6.60 -7.86 -8.06
C LEU A 66 -5.17 -7.85 -8.61
N GLY A 67 -4.80 -8.85 -9.42
CA GLY A 67 -3.50 -8.94 -10.08
C GLY A 67 -3.27 -7.78 -11.05
N LEU A 68 -4.24 -7.51 -11.94
CA LEU A 68 -4.18 -6.36 -12.84
C LEU A 68 -4.08 -5.04 -12.07
N PHE A 69 -4.83 -4.92 -10.97
CA PHE A 69 -4.76 -3.72 -10.14
C PHE A 69 -3.38 -3.56 -9.51
N ALA A 70 -2.87 -4.61 -8.86
CA ALA A 70 -1.60 -4.56 -8.12
C ALA A 70 -0.37 -4.38 -9.01
N PHE A 71 -0.35 -5.03 -10.19
CA PHE A 71 0.85 -5.08 -11.04
C PHE A 71 0.81 -4.13 -12.23
N CYS A 72 -0.38 -3.72 -12.69
CA CYS A 72 -0.51 -2.84 -13.85
C CYS A 72 -1.04 -1.47 -13.44
N ILE A 73 -2.25 -1.43 -12.87
CA ILE A 73 -2.96 -0.16 -12.63
C ILE A 73 -2.26 0.67 -11.54
N TYR A 74 -1.94 0.05 -10.40
CA TYR A 74 -1.34 0.76 -9.28
C TYR A 74 0.05 1.33 -9.63
N PRO A 75 0.99 0.58 -10.24
CA PRO A 75 2.24 1.14 -10.71
C PRO A 75 2.06 2.21 -11.78
N ALA A 76 1.12 2.04 -12.71
CA ALA A 76 0.84 3.05 -13.73
C ALA A 76 0.38 4.38 -13.10
N ILE A 77 -0.53 4.33 -12.12
CA ILE A 77 -0.97 5.52 -11.37
C ILE A 77 0.21 6.14 -10.61
N ASN A 78 1.06 5.33 -9.97
CA ASN A 78 2.23 5.87 -9.29
C ASN A 78 3.19 6.57 -10.27
N MET A 79 3.39 6.01 -11.47
CA MET A 79 4.22 6.63 -12.51
C MET A 79 3.63 7.94 -13.04
N THR A 80 2.31 8.11 -13.08
CA THR A 80 1.70 9.39 -13.50
C THR A 80 1.73 10.47 -12.42
N LEU A 81 1.81 10.07 -11.15
CA LEU A 81 1.87 10.99 -10.01
C LEU A 81 3.31 11.45 -9.68
N VAL A 82 4.32 10.65 -10.02
CA VAL A 82 5.73 10.95 -9.74
C VAL A 82 6.27 11.95 -10.78
N PRO A 83 7.01 13.00 -10.36
CA PRO A 83 7.70 13.91 -11.29
C PRO A 83 8.71 13.20 -12.21
N PRO A 84 9.16 13.85 -13.31
CA PRO A 84 10.22 13.30 -14.16
C PRO A 84 11.47 12.91 -13.36
N MET A 85 12.18 11.86 -13.77
CA MET A 85 13.33 11.29 -13.03
C MET A 85 14.46 12.29 -12.73
N ASP A 86 14.60 13.34 -13.54
CA ASP A 86 15.63 14.37 -13.40
C ASP A 86 15.22 15.51 -12.44
N ASP A 87 14.05 15.42 -11.80
CA ASP A 87 13.53 16.46 -10.93
C ASP A 87 14.03 16.32 -9.48
N MET A 88 14.62 17.38 -8.95
CA MET A 88 15.12 17.42 -7.56
C MET A 88 14.00 17.21 -6.53
N ARG A 89 12.74 17.48 -6.87
CA ARG A 89 11.57 17.23 -6.02
C ARG A 89 11.40 15.76 -5.61
N ILE A 90 12.04 14.83 -6.31
CA ILE A 90 12.07 13.41 -5.93
C ILE A 90 12.92 13.20 -4.67
N LEU A 91 13.95 14.02 -4.45
CA LEU A 91 14.91 13.88 -3.36
C LEU A 91 14.66 14.87 -2.21
N THR A 92 14.19 16.07 -2.51
CA THR A 92 14.02 17.15 -1.52
C THR A 92 12.58 17.64 -1.46
N ASP A 93 12.07 17.85 -0.25
CA ASP A 93 10.79 18.50 -0.03
C ASP A 93 10.96 20.00 0.32
N LYS A 94 9.83 20.69 0.54
CA LYS A 94 9.81 22.12 0.91
C LYS A 94 10.35 22.43 2.31
N TYR A 95 10.57 21.41 3.13
CA TYR A 95 11.14 21.51 4.48
C TYR A 95 12.62 21.12 4.50
N SER A 96 13.20 20.74 3.36
CA SER A 96 14.62 20.46 3.29
C SER A 96 15.43 21.75 3.43
N PHE A 97 16.42 21.72 4.31
CA PHE A 97 17.27 22.87 4.60
C PHE A 97 18.62 22.73 3.93
N GLU A 98 18.90 23.56 2.93
CA GLU A 98 20.24 23.57 2.32
C GLU A 98 21.30 24.08 3.30
N PRO A 99 22.52 23.52 3.27
CA PRO A 99 23.59 23.94 4.16
C PRO A 99 23.98 25.38 3.86
N THR A 100 24.09 26.19 4.92
CA THR A 100 24.60 27.55 4.80
C THR A 100 26.04 27.54 4.27
N PRO A 101 26.38 28.37 3.27
CA PRO A 101 27.75 28.47 2.78
C PRO A 101 28.71 28.80 3.92
N VAL A 102 29.86 28.12 3.97
CA VAL A 102 30.86 28.24 5.04
C VAL A 102 31.29 29.69 5.30
N GLU A 103 31.26 30.53 4.27
CA GLU A 103 31.57 31.96 4.35
C GLU A 103 30.60 32.76 5.25
N LYS A 104 29.34 32.30 5.36
CA LYS A 104 28.31 32.89 6.24
C LYS A 104 28.34 32.30 7.65
N CYS A 105 29.04 31.19 7.86
CA CYS A 105 29.19 30.61 9.19
C CYS A 105 30.10 31.49 10.05
N ARG A 106 29.71 31.70 11.31
CA ARG A 106 30.54 32.43 12.27
C ARG A 106 31.86 31.67 12.46
N ARG A 107 32.99 32.36 12.28
CA ARG A 107 34.33 31.76 12.38
C ARG A 107 34.51 31.12 13.78
N GLY A 108 34.64 29.80 13.84
CA GLY A 108 34.72 29.02 15.09
C GLY A 108 33.38 28.62 15.72
N GLY A 109 32.25 28.93 15.09
CA GLY A 109 30.92 28.49 15.51
C GLY A 109 30.57 27.10 14.97
N ILE A 110 29.64 26.42 15.66
CA ILE A 110 29.03 25.17 15.18
C ILE A 110 28.04 25.53 14.05
N PRO A 111 28.09 24.85 12.89
CA PRO A 111 27.16 25.11 11.79
C PRO A 111 25.72 24.73 12.18
N GLU A 112 24.76 25.37 11.52
CA GLU A 112 23.35 25.04 11.67
C GLU A 112 23.04 23.65 11.11
N VAL A 113 22.03 23.00 11.69
CA VAL A 113 21.53 21.70 11.20
C VAL A 113 20.94 21.91 9.82
N SER A 114 21.43 21.15 8.84
CA SER A 114 21.03 21.22 7.44
C SER A 114 21.13 19.85 6.77
N ASP A 115 20.38 19.68 5.69
CA ASP A 115 20.37 18.47 4.88
C ASP A 115 21.51 18.50 3.87
N ILE A 116 22.41 17.53 3.96
CA ILE A 116 23.52 17.42 3.00
C ILE A 116 22.99 16.73 1.74
N PRO A 117 23.22 17.29 0.53
CA PRO A 117 22.81 16.65 -0.71
C PRO A 117 23.37 15.23 -0.83
N MET A 118 22.56 14.30 -1.34
CA MET A 118 22.95 12.89 -1.46
C MET A 118 24.27 12.69 -2.23
N SER A 119 24.53 13.51 -3.25
CA SER A 119 25.79 13.51 -4.00
C SER A 119 27.01 13.76 -3.12
N GLU A 120 26.92 14.72 -2.20
CA GLU A 120 27.98 15.07 -1.26
C GLU A 120 28.13 14.01 -0.16
N VAL A 121 27.01 13.44 0.34
CA VAL A 121 27.04 12.29 1.26
C VAL A 121 27.77 11.11 0.62
N CYS A 122 27.40 10.75 -0.62
CA CYS A 122 28.04 9.65 -1.34
C CYS A 122 29.53 9.89 -1.57
N LYS A 123 29.90 11.13 -1.92
CA LYS A 123 31.30 11.51 -2.09
C LYS A 123 32.09 11.38 -0.78
N ARG A 124 31.54 11.83 0.35
CA ARG A 124 32.23 11.78 1.65
C ARG A 124 32.35 10.36 2.20
N LEU A 125 31.31 9.55 2.06
CA LEU A 125 31.28 8.21 2.64
C LEU A 125 31.94 7.16 1.74
N TYR A 126 31.80 7.28 0.42
CA TYR A 126 32.18 6.21 -0.52
C TYR A 126 33.31 6.58 -1.48
N SER A 127 33.68 7.86 -1.62
CA SER A 127 34.84 8.21 -2.45
C SER A 127 36.13 7.89 -1.69
N LYS A 128 36.91 6.92 -2.19
CA LYS A 128 38.23 6.62 -1.65
C LYS A 128 39.09 7.88 -1.71
N ARG A 129 39.57 8.34 -0.55
CA ARG A 129 40.64 9.33 -0.48
C ARG A 129 41.85 8.73 -1.18
N LYS A 130 42.29 9.31 -2.31
CA LYS A 130 43.60 9.01 -2.88
C LYS A 130 44.63 9.49 -1.84
N GLU A 131 45.21 8.56 -1.10
CA GLU A 131 46.41 8.81 -0.31
C GLU A 131 47.55 9.06 -1.31
N ILE A 132 48.03 10.30 -1.35
CA ILE A 132 49.29 10.70 -1.98
C ILE A 132 50.25 11.00 -0.85
#